data_AF-A0A653CXA8-F1
#
_entry.id   AF-A0A653CXA8-F1
#
_cell.length_a   1.000
_cell.length_b   1.000
_cell.length_c   1.000
_cell.angle_alpha   90.00
_cell.angle_beta   90.00
_cell.angle_gamma   90.00
#
_symmetry.space_group_name_H-M   'P 1'
#
loop_
_entity.id
_entity.type
_entity.pdbx_description
1 polymer ?
#
loop_
_entity_poly.entity_id
_entity_poly.type
_entity_poly.pdbx_seq_one_letter_code
_entity_poly.pdbx_strand_id
1 'polypeptide(L)'
;MIVSCDYDLLEFVLSSPTILDKSIDYRYLHRWLGTGLITANGPKWKKHRKLLTPSFHFAILQKFIPIFESNGDILVEKLGKVQGKDIDIYEYSHLFALDVICESSMGVSINAQKVEDSEYVKNVELLCRLATERQCTFYLRPDMLYWLSPNYYREKRAVKQVHNFTDSVIDSRIQTLQNSTNDPNDTPGKAVPFLDLLLKSTVDGRPLTKEEVREEADAFMFAV
;
A
#
# COMPACT_ATOMS: atom_id res chain seq x y z
N MET A 1 25.58 -12.64 -1.72
CA MET A 1 24.19 -13.10 -1.53
C MET A 1 24.26 -14.52 -1.02
N ILE A 2 23.74 -14.79 0.18
CA ILE A 2 23.63 -16.14 0.73
C ILE A 2 22.22 -16.62 0.40
N VAL A 3 22.09 -17.79 -0.21
CA VAL A 3 20.80 -18.44 -0.47
C VAL A 3 20.74 -19.66 0.44
N SER A 4 19.73 -19.72 1.31
CA SER A 4 19.56 -20.82 2.26
C SER A 4 18.09 -21.19 2.37
N CYS A 5 17.84 -22.49 2.52
CA CYS A 5 16.55 -23.07 2.87
C CYS A 5 16.60 -23.79 4.22
N ASP A 6 17.67 -23.60 4.99
CA ASP A 6 17.85 -24.20 6.31
C ASP A 6 16.95 -23.49 7.34
N TYR A 7 16.10 -24.26 8.03
CA TYR A 7 15.12 -23.72 8.95
C TYR A 7 15.78 -23.06 10.16
N ASP A 8 16.86 -23.64 10.70
CA ASP A 8 17.56 -23.12 11.89
C ASP A 8 18.15 -21.73 11.58
N LEU A 9 18.73 -21.57 10.39
CA LEU A 9 19.26 -20.30 9.94
C LEU A 9 18.16 -19.26 9.71
N LEU A 10 17.04 -19.66 9.09
CA LEU A 10 15.91 -18.76 8.84
C LEU A 10 15.27 -18.32 10.16
N GLU A 11 15.10 -19.22 11.12
CA GLU A 11 14.59 -18.90 12.46
C GLU A 11 15.52 -17.92 13.17
N PHE A 12 16.83 -18.18 13.17
CA PHE A 12 17.83 -17.30 13.78
C PHE A 12 17.78 -15.87 13.20
N VAL A 13 17.66 -15.74 11.87
CA VAL A 13 17.64 -14.42 11.22
C VAL A 13 16.30 -13.72 11.41
N LEU A 14 15.16 -14.40 11.19
CA LEU A 14 13.83 -13.79 11.19
C LEU A 14 13.27 -13.53 12.59
N SER A 15 13.69 -14.28 13.60
CA SER A 15 13.29 -14.07 15.01
C SER A 15 14.13 -13.00 15.72
N SER A 16 15.26 -12.60 15.13
CA SER A 16 16.21 -11.70 15.78
C SER A 16 15.61 -10.29 15.99
N PRO A 17 15.63 -9.76 17.23
CA PRO A 17 15.16 -8.40 17.52
C PRO A 17 16.18 -7.31 17.13
N THR A 18 17.37 -7.70 16.66
CA THR A 18 18.48 -6.81 16.32
C THR A 18 18.75 -6.75 14.82
N ILE A 19 18.51 -7.83 14.07
CA ILE A 19 18.70 -7.87 12.60
C ILE A 19 17.44 -7.32 11.92
N LEU A 20 17.30 -6.00 11.92
CA LEU A 20 16.11 -5.31 11.42
C LEU A 20 16.38 -4.39 10.22
N ASP A 21 17.61 -4.40 9.72
CA ASP A 21 17.98 -3.63 8.54
C ASP A 21 17.57 -4.39 7.28
N LYS A 22 16.90 -3.70 6.37
CA LYS A 22 16.46 -4.21 5.08
C LYS A 22 17.64 -4.33 4.12
N SER A 23 17.51 -5.22 3.13
CA SER A 23 18.46 -5.32 2.02
C SER A 23 18.59 -3.98 1.30
N ILE A 24 19.77 -3.73 0.73
CA ILE A 24 20.02 -2.58 -0.14
C ILE A 24 19.04 -2.50 -1.33
N ASP A 25 18.43 -3.63 -1.70
CA ASP A 25 17.44 -3.70 -2.78
C ASP A 25 16.14 -2.94 -2.48
N TYR A 26 15.82 -2.71 -1.19
CA TYR A 26 14.68 -1.87 -0.80
C TYR A 26 14.88 -0.40 -1.18
N ARG A 27 16.13 0.05 -1.39
CA ARG A 27 16.43 1.41 -1.86
C ARG A 27 15.79 1.72 -3.21
N TYR A 28 15.54 0.72 -4.04
CA TYR A 28 14.88 0.90 -5.34
C TYR A 28 13.42 1.32 -5.19
N LEU A 29 12.79 1.02 -4.05
CA LEU A 29 11.41 1.42 -3.75
C LEU A 29 11.31 2.78 -3.05
N HIS A 30 12.42 3.34 -2.54
CA HIS A 30 12.39 4.57 -1.75
C HIS A 30 11.84 5.79 -2.51
N ARG A 31 11.93 5.81 -3.84
CA ARG A 31 11.36 6.90 -4.65
C ARG A 31 9.84 6.92 -4.61
N TRP A 32 9.24 5.73 -4.51
CA TRP A 32 7.81 5.55 -4.43
C TRP A 32 7.33 5.49 -2.98
N LEU A 33 7.79 4.52 -2.20
CA LEU A 33 7.29 4.22 -0.85
C LEU A 33 7.99 5.01 0.26
N GLY A 34 9.04 5.76 -0.08
CA GLY A 34 9.86 6.44 0.90
C GLY A 34 10.47 5.49 1.94
N THR A 35 10.43 5.90 3.20
CA THR A 35 10.90 5.11 4.35
C THR A 35 9.75 4.73 5.30
N GLY A 36 8.63 4.29 4.73
CA GLY A 36 7.49 3.73 5.47
C GLY A 36 7.72 2.30 5.97
N LEU A 37 6.68 1.63 6.49
CA LEU A 37 6.80 0.34 7.17
C LEU A 37 7.55 -0.76 6.39
N ILE A 38 7.43 -0.79 5.06
CA ILE A 38 8.04 -1.83 4.21
C ILE A 38 9.55 -1.61 4.03
N THR A 39 9.98 -0.36 3.93
CA THR A 39 11.36 0.03 3.59
C THR A 39 12.16 0.58 4.78
N ALA A 40 11.49 0.90 5.90
CA ALA A 40 12.12 1.41 7.10
C ALA A 40 13.00 0.35 7.79
N ASN A 41 14.08 0.85 8.40
CA ASN A 41 15.04 0.04 9.17
C ASN A 41 14.89 0.26 10.68
N GLY A 42 15.25 -0.77 11.45
CA GLY A 42 15.59 -0.68 12.87
C GLY A 42 14.59 0.11 13.73
N PRO A 43 15.00 1.22 14.39
CA PRO A 43 14.14 1.97 15.31
C PRO A 43 12.89 2.60 14.67
N LYS A 44 13.00 3.16 13.45
CA LYS A 44 11.86 3.78 12.76
C LYS A 44 10.79 2.73 12.48
N TRP A 45 11.21 1.58 11.95
CA TRP A 45 10.33 0.44 11.73
C TRP A 45 9.65 -0.03 13.01
N LYS A 46 10.37 -0.18 14.13
CA LYS A 46 9.76 -0.59 15.41
C LYS A 46 8.65 0.35 15.85
N LYS A 47 8.88 1.67 15.73
CA LYS A 47 7.89 2.69 16.10
C LYS A 47 6.65 2.62 15.22
N HIS A 48 6.83 2.59 13.91
CA HIS A 48 5.74 2.53 12.94
C HIS A 48 4.96 1.21 13.10
N ARG A 49 5.64 0.07 13.21
CA ARG A 49 4.98 -1.22 13.44
C ARG A 49 4.16 -1.23 14.72
N LYS A 50 4.71 -0.69 15.83
CA LYS A 50 3.98 -0.59 17.10
C LYS A 50 2.73 0.28 16.98
N LEU A 51 2.81 1.38 16.22
CA LEU A 51 1.69 2.27 15.97
C LEU A 51 0.58 1.58 15.17
N LEU A 52 0.95 0.80 14.16
CA LEU A 52 0.01 0.27 13.17
C LEU A 52 -0.62 -1.07 13.56
N THR A 53 0.07 -1.88 14.36
CA THR A 53 -0.41 -3.23 14.76
C THR A 53 -1.84 -3.22 15.35
N PRO A 54 -2.23 -2.27 16.21
CA PRO A 54 -3.60 -2.22 16.75
C PRO A 54 -4.69 -2.07 15.68
N SER A 55 -4.39 -1.44 14.53
CA SER A 55 -5.33 -1.26 13.41
C SER A 55 -5.75 -2.57 12.76
N PHE A 56 -4.97 -3.65 12.96
CA PHE A 56 -5.23 -4.99 12.44
C PHE A 56 -5.84 -5.93 13.50
N HIS A 57 -6.33 -5.38 14.61
CA HIS A 57 -7.05 -6.18 15.60
C HIS A 57 -8.37 -6.70 15.03
N PHE A 58 -8.77 -7.94 15.37
CA PHE A 58 -9.95 -8.61 14.79
C PHE A 58 -11.23 -7.78 14.86
N ALA A 59 -11.44 -7.04 15.94
CA ALA A 59 -12.61 -6.16 16.12
C ALA A 59 -12.69 -5.01 15.09
N ILE A 60 -11.54 -4.56 14.55
CA ILE A 60 -11.48 -3.58 13.46
C ILE A 60 -11.68 -4.29 12.13
N LEU A 61 -11.01 -5.42 11.91
CA LEU A 61 -11.12 -6.20 10.67
C LEU A 61 -12.56 -6.65 10.38
N GLN A 62 -13.33 -7.02 11.41
CA GLN A 62 -14.75 -7.37 11.27
C GLN A 62 -15.60 -6.22 10.70
N LYS A 63 -15.19 -4.96 10.91
CA LYS A 63 -15.90 -3.81 10.34
C LYS A 63 -15.69 -3.69 8.83
N PHE A 64 -14.67 -4.33 8.26
CA PHE A 64 -14.41 -4.34 6.81
C PHE A 64 -15.20 -5.43 6.07
N ILE A 65 -15.91 -6.34 6.76
CA ILE A 65 -16.72 -7.39 6.12
C ILE A 65 -17.71 -6.81 5.08
N PRO A 66 -18.46 -5.72 5.35
CA PRO A 66 -19.36 -5.14 4.35
C PRO A 66 -18.63 -4.62 3.09
N ILE A 67 -17.37 -4.18 3.24
CA ILE A 67 -16.53 -3.77 2.11
C ILE A 67 -16.18 -4.99 1.26
N PHE A 68 -15.81 -6.10 1.90
CA PHE A 68 -15.49 -7.34 1.19
C PHE A 68 -16.71 -7.91 0.46
N GLU A 69 -17.88 -7.87 1.10
CA GLU A 69 -19.15 -8.35 0.51
C GLU A 69 -19.53 -7.50 -0.72
N SER A 70 -19.58 -6.18 -0.58
CA SER A 70 -19.90 -5.25 -1.68
C SER A 70 -18.97 -5.42 -2.88
N ASN A 71 -17.66 -5.51 -2.64
CA ASN A 71 -16.69 -5.73 -3.72
C ASN A 71 -16.74 -7.15 -4.28
N GLY A 72 -17.13 -8.13 -3.46
CA GLY A 72 -17.29 -9.53 -3.85
C GLY A 72 -18.48 -9.72 -4.77
N ASP A 73 -19.58 -9.02 -4.52
CA ASP A 73 -20.76 -9.01 -5.39
C ASP A 73 -20.42 -8.49 -6.79
N ILE A 74 -19.59 -7.43 -6.89
CA ILE A 74 -19.10 -6.90 -8.18
C ILE A 74 -18.26 -7.95 -8.92
N LEU A 75 -17.39 -8.66 -8.20
CA LEU A 75 -16.56 -9.71 -8.77
C LEU A 75 -17.42 -10.86 -9.31
N VAL A 76 -18.41 -11.32 -8.53
CA VAL A 76 -19.35 -12.37 -8.94
C VAL A 76 -20.16 -11.94 -10.16
N GLU A 77 -20.65 -10.70 -10.20
CA GLU A 77 -21.38 -10.16 -11.36
C GLU A 77 -20.52 -10.20 -12.63
N LYS A 78 -19.24 -9.83 -12.52
CA LYS A 78 -18.28 -9.88 -13.64
C LYS A 78 -18.02 -11.31 -14.11
N LEU A 79 -17.75 -12.22 -13.19
CA LEU A 79 -17.52 -13.63 -13.50
C LEU A 79 -18.75 -14.28 -14.15
N GLY A 80 -19.96 -13.89 -13.72
CA GLY A 80 -21.21 -14.33 -14.34
C GLY A 80 -21.33 -13.95 -15.83
N LYS A 81 -20.76 -12.81 -16.26
CA LYS A 81 -20.79 -12.36 -17.67
C LYS A 81 -19.86 -13.14 -18.59
N VAL A 82 -18.85 -13.81 -18.03
CA VAL A 82 -17.85 -14.61 -18.77
C VAL A 82 -18.02 -16.11 -18.58
N GLN A 83 -19.16 -16.53 -18.03
CA GLN A 83 -19.47 -17.94 -17.77
C GLN A 83 -19.30 -18.80 -19.04
N GLY A 84 -18.59 -19.93 -18.88
CA GLY A 84 -18.34 -20.88 -19.97
C GLY A 84 -17.15 -20.52 -20.88
N LYS A 85 -16.38 -19.47 -20.55
CA LYS A 85 -15.11 -19.13 -21.20
C LYS A 85 -13.95 -19.45 -20.28
N ASP A 86 -12.82 -19.82 -20.86
CA ASP A 86 -11.54 -19.84 -20.16
C ASP A 86 -11.11 -18.39 -19.91
N ILE A 87 -10.81 -18.07 -18.65
CA ILE A 87 -10.42 -16.73 -18.22
C ILE A 87 -9.17 -16.82 -17.35
N ASP A 88 -8.37 -15.75 -17.35
CA ASP A 88 -7.33 -15.56 -16.34
C ASP A 88 -7.96 -14.94 -15.08
N ILE A 89 -8.04 -15.72 -14.00
CA ILE A 89 -8.62 -15.27 -12.73
C ILE A 89 -7.76 -14.20 -12.04
N TYR A 90 -6.47 -14.09 -12.39
CA TYR A 90 -5.56 -13.08 -11.84
C TYR A 90 -6.07 -11.67 -12.16
N GLU A 91 -6.51 -11.43 -13.40
CA GLU A 91 -7.05 -10.13 -13.84
C GLU A 91 -8.30 -9.72 -13.04
N TYR A 92 -9.13 -10.66 -12.58
CA TYR A 92 -10.29 -10.32 -11.78
C TYR A 92 -9.95 -10.17 -10.30
N SER A 93 -9.08 -11.04 -9.79
CA SER A 93 -8.71 -11.09 -8.38
C SER A 93 -7.87 -9.89 -7.96
N HIS A 94 -6.93 -9.44 -8.81
CA HIS A 94 -6.09 -8.28 -8.48
C HIS A 94 -6.91 -6.97 -8.42
N LEU A 95 -7.88 -6.76 -9.34
CA LEU A 95 -8.76 -5.59 -9.31
C LEU A 95 -9.68 -5.61 -8.08
N PHE A 96 -10.21 -6.78 -7.74
CA PHE A 96 -11.00 -6.97 -6.52
C PHE A 96 -10.18 -6.63 -5.27
N ALA A 97 -8.97 -7.18 -5.15
CA ALA A 97 -8.10 -6.92 -4.01
C ALA A 97 -7.74 -5.44 -3.90
N LEU A 98 -7.50 -4.77 -5.04
CA LEU A 98 -7.19 -3.35 -5.08
C LEU A 98 -8.36 -2.46 -4.64
N ASP A 99 -9.58 -2.75 -5.10
CA ASP A 99 -10.78 -2.03 -4.63
C ASP A 99 -10.98 -2.22 -3.12
N VAL A 100 -10.84 -3.46 -2.64
CA VAL A 100 -10.96 -3.78 -1.22
C VAL A 100 -9.94 -3.03 -0.38
N ILE A 101 -8.66 -2.98 -0.77
CA ILE A 101 -7.64 -2.27 0.01
C ILE A 101 -7.80 -0.76 -0.08
N CYS A 102 -8.15 -0.18 -1.24
CA CYS A 102 -8.44 1.25 -1.34
C CYS A 102 -9.61 1.67 -0.45
N GLU A 103 -10.69 0.89 -0.42
CA GLU A 103 -11.85 1.20 0.41
C GLU A 103 -11.59 0.98 1.90
N SER A 104 -10.93 -0.12 2.27
CA SER A 104 -10.67 -0.42 3.69
C SER A 104 -9.53 0.41 4.29
N SER A 105 -8.45 0.69 3.53
CA SER A 105 -7.29 1.40 4.02
C SER A 105 -7.37 2.91 3.82
N MET A 106 -7.75 3.37 2.62
CA MET A 106 -7.79 4.79 2.26
C MET A 106 -9.19 5.40 2.41
N GLY A 107 -10.24 4.58 2.49
CA GLY A 107 -11.62 5.06 2.59
C GLY A 107 -12.16 5.65 1.29
N VAL A 108 -11.60 5.26 0.14
CA VAL A 108 -11.99 5.74 -1.19
C VAL A 108 -12.24 4.57 -2.13
N SER A 109 -13.36 4.62 -2.86
CA SER A 109 -13.69 3.66 -3.92
C SER A 109 -13.03 4.08 -5.23
N ILE A 110 -12.00 3.36 -5.67
CA ILE A 110 -11.38 3.60 -6.99
C ILE A 110 -12.15 2.92 -8.13
N ASN A 111 -13.03 1.97 -7.81
CA ASN A 111 -13.82 1.20 -8.77
C ASN A 111 -12.93 0.55 -9.84
N ALA A 112 -11.76 0.03 -9.46
CA ALA A 112 -10.81 -0.65 -10.33
C ALA A 112 -11.44 -1.82 -11.07
N GLN A 113 -12.39 -2.52 -10.43
CA GLN A 113 -13.17 -3.54 -11.12
C GLN A 113 -13.99 -2.91 -12.25
N LYS A 114 -14.69 -1.79 -12.06
CA LYS A 114 -15.60 -1.26 -13.10
C LYS A 114 -14.86 -0.48 -14.19
N VAL A 115 -13.79 0.21 -13.83
CA VAL A 115 -12.99 1.04 -14.73
C VAL A 115 -11.66 0.33 -14.98
N GLU A 116 -11.65 -0.47 -16.05
CA GLU A 116 -10.50 -1.27 -16.51
C GLU A 116 -9.25 -0.42 -16.83
N ASP A 117 -9.42 0.90 -16.99
CA ASP A 117 -8.36 1.86 -17.34
C ASP A 117 -8.14 2.92 -16.25
N SER A 118 -8.06 2.51 -14.98
CA SER A 118 -7.65 3.47 -13.96
C SER A 118 -6.16 3.81 -14.14
N GLU A 119 -5.86 5.09 -14.36
CA GLU A 119 -4.48 5.60 -14.49
C GLU A 119 -3.64 5.24 -13.24
N TYR A 120 -4.28 5.19 -12.07
CA TYR A 120 -3.63 4.79 -10.82
C TYR A 120 -3.14 3.34 -10.85
N VAL A 121 -3.99 2.36 -11.19
CA VAL A 121 -3.63 0.92 -11.30
C VAL A 121 -2.43 0.75 -12.24
N LYS A 122 -2.53 1.33 -13.44
CA LYS A 122 -1.49 1.21 -14.47
C LYS A 122 -0.15 1.76 -14.01
N ASN A 123 -0.15 2.86 -13.25
CA ASN A 123 1.08 3.42 -12.69
C ASN A 123 1.66 2.54 -11.58
N VAL A 124 0.84 1.99 -10.69
CA VAL A 124 1.28 1.07 -9.64
C VAL A 124 1.92 -0.17 -10.25
N GLU A 125 1.26 -0.81 -11.22
CA GLU A 125 1.82 -1.96 -11.96
C GLU A 125 3.13 -1.61 -12.67
N LEU A 126 3.20 -0.44 -13.30
CA LEU A 126 4.41 0.05 -13.96
C LEU A 126 5.55 0.21 -12.94
N LEU A 127 5.28 0.76 -11.76
CA LEU A 127 6.28 0.92 -10.69
C LEU A 127 6.76 -0.44 -10.17
N CYS A 128 5.85 -1.39 -9.92
CA CYS A 128 6.21 -2.76 -9.52
C CYS A 128 7.09 -3.45 -10.57
N ARG A 129 6.74 -3.30 -11.85
CA ARG A 129 7.51 -3.87 -12.96
C ARG A 129 8.90 -3.22 -13.07
N LEU A 130 8.99 -1.90 -12.98
CA LEU A 130 10.28 -1.18 -13.05
C LEU A 130 11.18 -1.50 -11.85
N ALA A 131 10.62 -1.64 -10.66
CA ALA A 131 11.35 -2.04 -9.46
C ALA A 131 11.91 -3.47 -9.61
N THR A 132 11.10 -4.41 -10.09
CA THR A 132 11.52 -5.79 -10.35
C THR A 132 12.59 -5.85 -11.45
N GLU A 133 12.39 -5.14 -12.57
CA GLU A 133 13.35 -5.06 -13.66
C GLU A 133 14.70 -4.52 -13.18
N ARG A 134 14.68 -3.50 -12.31
CA ARG A 134 15.89 -2.93 -11.72
C ARG A 134 16.60 -3.89 -10.77
N GLN A 135 15.86 -4.67 -9.97
CA GLN A 135 16.42 -5.69 -9.07
C GLN A 135 17.09 -6.82 -9.86
N CYS A 136 16.45 -7.30 -10.93
CA CYS A 136 16.96 -8.40 -11.76
C CYS A 136 18.10 -7.98 -12.70
N THR A 137 18.18 -6.70 -13.08
CA THR A 137 19.14 -6.22 -14.10
C THR A 137 20.39 -5.60 -13.48
N PHE A 138 21.52 -6.30 -13.54
CA PHE A 138 22.77 -5.89 -12.86
C PHE A 138 23.23 -4.46 -13.20
N TYR A 139 23.17 -4.04 -14.47
CA TYR A 139 23.63 -2.71 -14.89
C TYR A 139 22.68 -1.55 -14.53
N LEU A 140 21.42 -1.84 -14.15
CA LEU A 140 20.46 -0.83 -13.68
C LEU A 140 20.50 -0.62 -12.16
N ARG A 141 21.28 -1.43 -11.42
CA ARG A 141 21.40 -1.32 -9.95
C ARG A 141 22.09 -0.02 -9.52
N PRO A 142 23.24 0.39 -10.11
CA PRO A 142 23.88 1.65 -9.74
C PRO A 142 22.99 2.85 -10.07
N ASP A 143 22.77 3.73 -9.09
CA ASP A 143 21.91 4.90 -9.26
C ASP A 143 22.34 5.79 -10.44
N MET A 144 23.65 5.95 -10.65
CA MET A 144 24.19 6.76 -11.74
C MET A 144 23.79 6.25 -13.13
N LEU A 145 23.85 4.93 -13.34
CA LEU A 145 23.45 4.31 -14.61
C LEU A 145 21.92 4.34 -14.77
N TYR A 146 21.20 4.14 -13.66
CA TYR A 146 19.74 4.18 -13.69
C TYR A 146 19.21 5.57 -14.08
N TRP A 147 19.79 6.67 -13.57
CA TRP A 147 19.37 8.03 -13.91
C TRP A 147 19.52 8.38 -15.40
N LEU A 148 20.45 7.73 -16.09
CA LEU A 148 20.65 7.87 -17.53
C LEU A 148 19.67 7.02 -18.36
N SER A 149 19.00 6.06 -17.73
CA SER A 149 18.06 5.17 -18.41
C SER A 149 16.71 5.86 -18.70
N PRO A 150 16.02 5.50 -19.79
CA PRO A 150 14.64 5.94 -20.03
C PRO A 150 13.67 5.51 -18.93
N ASN A 151 13.95 4.37 -18.28
CA ASN A 151 13.14 3.80 -17.21
C ASN A 151 13.03 4.73 -16.00
N TYR A 152 14.09 5.48 -15.68
CA TYR A 152 14.07 6.50 -14.64
C TYR A 152 13.02 7.58 -14.87
N TYR A 153 12.91 8.08 -16.10
CA TYR A 153 11.94 9.13 -16.42
C TYR A 153 10.50 8.60 -16.40
N ARG A 154 10.30 7.32 -16.74
CA ARG A 154 9.00 6.64 -16.61
C ARG A 154 8.62 6.46 -15.15
N GLU A 155 9.53 5.94 -14.32
CA GLU A 155 9.36 5.82 -12.87
C GLU A 155 9.00 7.17 -12.26
N LYS A 156 9.78 8.22 -12.54
CA LYS A 156 9.55 9.56 -11.99
C LYS A 156 8.16 10.12 -12.32
N ARG A 157 7.64 9.85 -13.53
CA ARG A 157 6.29 10.29 -13.93
C ARG A 157 5.20 9.48 -13.20
N ALA A 158 5.35 8.16 -13.16
CA ALA A 158 4.40 7.29 -12.48
C ALA A 158 4.34 7.56 -10.97
N VAL A 159 5.49 7.72 -10.31
CA VAL A 159 5.58 8.12 -8.90
C VAL A 159 4.83 9.43 -8.66
N LYS A 160 5.02 10.44 -9.52
CA LYS A 160 4.31 11.71 -9.38
C LYS A 160 2.79 11.55 -9.47
N GLN A 161 2.30 10.71 -10.37
CA GLN A 161 0.87 10.47 -10.55
C GLN A 161 0.27 9.71 -9.35
N VAL A 162 0.97 8.67 -8.88
CA VAL A 162 0.58 7.90 -7.68
C VAL A 162 0.57 8.81 -6.45
N HIS A 163 1.62 9.60 -6.23
CA HIS A 163 1.67 10.53 -5.10
C HIS A 163 0.59 11.60 -5.17
N ASN A 164 0.32 12.17 -6.35
CA ASN A 164 -0.78 13.12 -6.52
C ASN A 164 -2.13 12.50 -6.13
N PHE A 165 -2.35 11.24 -6.53
CA PHE A 165 -3.57 10.52 -6.15
C PHE A 165 -3.63 10.33 -4.63
N THR A 166 -2.59 9.74 -4.02
CA THR A 166 -2.54 9.50 -2.58
C THR A 166 -2.69 10.80 -1.78
N ASP A 167 -2.02 11.88 -2.20
CA ASP A 167 -2.14 13.20 -1.58
C ASP A 167 -3.56 13.76 -1.68
N SER A 168 -4.23 13.60 -2.83
CA SER A 168 -5.62 14.06 -3.01
C SER A 168 -6.59 13.31 -2.08
N VAL A 169 -6.36 12.01 -1.87
CA VAL A 169 -7.15 11.21 -0.94
C VAL A 169 -6.89 11.64 0.50
N ILE A 170 -5.63 11.84 0.88
CA ILE A 170 -5.26 12.35 2.21
C ILE A 170 -5.95 13.69 2.47
N ASP A 171 -5.89 14.63 1.53
CA ASP A 171 -6.49 15.95 1.69
C ASP A 171 -8.02 15.89 1.80
N SER A 172 -8.67 15.08 0.97
CA SER A 172 -10.13 14.85 1.03
C SER A 172 -10.55 14.26 2.39
N ARG A 173 -9.76 13.33 2.93
CA ARG A 173 -10.03 12.70 4.22
C ARG A 173 -9.80 13.66 5.38
N ILE A 174 -8.74 14.48 5.35
CA ILE A 174 -8.52 15.54 6.34
C ILE A 174 -9.69 16.52 6.37
N GLN A 175 -10.17 16.97 5.20
CA GLN A 175 -11.34 17.85 5.12
C GLN A 175 -12.60 17.19 5.69
N THR A 176 -12.82 15.92 5.37
CA THR A 176 -13.96 15.15 5.90
C THR A 176 -13.89 15.06 7.42
N LEU A 177 -12.73 14.75 8.00
CA LEU A 177 -12.53 14.69 9.45
C LEU A 177 -12.75 16.04 10.15
N GLN A 178 -12.28 17.14 9.54
CA GLN A 178 -12.53 18.49 10.07
C GLN A 178 -14.02 18.83 10.09
N ASN A 179 -14.76 18.44 9.05
CA ASN A 179 -16.20 18.67 8.97
C ASN A 179 -16.99 17.77 9.92
N SER A 180 -16.59 16.51 10.08
CA SER A 180 -17.22 15.54 11.00
C SER A 180 -17.03 15.91 12.49
N THR A 181 -16.01 16.70 12.85
CA THR A 181 -15.85 17.18 14.23
C THR A 181 -17.00 18.12 14.66
N ASN A 182 -17.80 18.62 13.71
CA ASN A 182 -18.98 19.46 13.95
C ASN A 182 -20.31 18.70 13.92
N ASP A 183 -20.33 17.39 13.67
CA ASP A 183 -21.59 16.62 13.53
C ASP A 183 -21.73 15.59 14.68
N PRO A 184 -22.68 15.77 15.63
CA PRO A 184 -22.85 14.90 16.78
C PRO A 184 -23.45 13.51 16.45
N ASN A 185 -23.67 13.21 15.16
CA ASN A 185 -24.24 11.95 14.66
C ASN A 185 -23.21 10.99 14.05
N ASP A 186 -21.93 11.08 14.45
CA ASP A 186 -20.91 10.13 13.97
C ASP A 186 -21.33 8.71 14.37
N THR A 187 -21.76 7.93 13.38
CA THR A 187 -22.54 6.71 13.62
C THR A 187 -21.64 5.65 14.22
N PRO A 188 -21.87 5.20 15.46
CA PRO A 188 -21.01 4.23 16.12
C PRO A 188 -21.15 2.88 15.41
N GLY A 189 -20.24 2.58 14.48
CA GLY A 189 -20.29 1.32 13.73
C GLY A 189 -19.60 1.32 12.37
N LYS A 190 -19.34 2.50 11.77
CA LYS A 190 -18.64 2.55 10.48
C LYS A 190 -17.19 2.11 10.62
N ALA A 191 -16.70 1.34 9.64
CA ALA A 191 -15.29 0.97 9.57
C ALA A 191 -14.45 2.25 9.50
N VAL A 192 -13.53 2.41 10.46
CA VAL A 192 -12.58 3.52 10.45
C VAL A 192 -11.45 3.10 9.53
N PRO A 193 -11.24 3.79 8.40
CA PRO A 193 -10.16 3.44 7.49
C PRO A 193 -8.81 3.57 8.18
N PHE A 194 -7.85 2.78 7.70
CA PHE A 194 -6.47 2.82 8.19
C PHE A 194 -5.89 4.25 8.19
N LEU A 195 -6.21 5.04 7.18
CA LEU A 195 -5.76 6.42 7.07
C LEU A 195 -6.24 7.33 8.20
N ASP A 196 -7.48 7.14 8.68
CA ASP A 196 -8.01 7.92 9.79
C ASP A 196 -7.28 7.60 11.10
N LEU A 197 -6.85 6.34 11.26
CA LEU A 197 -6.04 5.93 12.40
C LEU A 197 -4.66 6.58 12.35
N LEU A 198 -4.03 6.63 11.17
CA LEU A 198 -2.77 7.35 10.95
C LEU A 198 -2.89 8.85 11.30
N LEU A 199 -3.95 9.51 10.83
CA LEU A 199 -4.17 10.94 11.05
C LEU A 199 -4.44 11.30 12.52
N LYS A 200 -5.09 10.39 13.28
CA LYS A 200 -5.34 10.57 14.72
C LYS A 200 -4.15 10.16 15.60
N SER A 201 -3.18 9.45 15.02
CA SER A 201 -2.05 8.88 15.75
C SER A 201 -0.92 9.87 15.97
N THR A 202 -0.20 9.67 17.07
CA THR A 202 1.03 10.42 17.37
C THR A 202 2.19 9.45 17.60
N VAL A 203 3.37 9.83 17.12
CA VAL A 203 4.63 9.10 17.35
C VAL A 203 5.55 10.01 18.14
N ASP A 204 6.03 9.56 19.30
CA ASP A 204 6.90 10.34 20.20
C ASP A 204 6.31 11.71 20.62
N GLY A 205 4.99 11.81 20.76
CA GLY A 205 4.31 13.05 21.16
C GLY A 205 4.14 14.09 20.05
N ARG A 206 4.54 13.76 18.80
CA ARG A 206 4.24 14.57 17.61
C ARG A 206 3.24 13.88 16.68
N PRO A 207 2.38 14.62 15.96
CA PRO A 207 1.63 14.05 14.86
C PRO A 207 2.58 13.60 13.74
N LEU A 208 2.14 12.62 12.96
CA LEU A 208 2.83 12.21 11.74
C LEU A 208 2.78 13.35 10.71
N THR A 209 3.87 13.51 9.94
CA THR A 209 3.87 14.45 8.83
C THR A 209 3.03 13.91 7.67
N LYS A 210 2.52 14.79 6.80
CA LYS A 210 1.80 14.36 5.58
C LYS A 210 2.63 13.38 4.74
N GLU A 211 3.94 13.60 4.67
CA GLU A 211 4.88 12.70 4.00
C GLU A 211 4.91 11.31 4.64
N GLU A 212 5.04 11.22 5.98
CA GLU A 212 5.02 9.92 6.67
C GLU A 212 3.69 9.20 6.50
N VAL A 213 2.57 9.92 6.53
CA VAL A 213 1.24 9.34 6.28
C VAL A 213 1.13 8.80 4.84
N ARG A 214 1.66 9.54 3.85
CA ARG A 214 1.71 9.09 2.45
C ARG A 214 2.61 7.87 2.28
N GLU A 215 3.81 7.87 2.88
CA GLU A 215 4.73 6.73 2.85
C GLU A 215 4.07 5.45 3.38
N GLU A 216 3.32 5.55 4.48
CA GLU A 216 2.57 4.41 5.01
C GLU A 216 1.43 4.02 4.08
N ALA A 217 0.60 4.96 3.62
CA ALA A 217 -0.50 4.66 2.71
C ALA A 217 -0.02 3.97 1.41
N ASP A 218 1.03 4.50 0.77
CA ASP A 218 1.63 3.90 -0.42
C ASP A 218 2.20 2.51 -0.12
N ALA A 219 2.78 2.28 1.06
CA ALA A 219 3.27 0.97 1.48
C ALA A 219 2.14 -0.06 1.64
N PHE A 220 1.00 0.31 2.23
CA PHE A 220 -0.16 -0.60 2.32
C PHE A 220 -0.76 -0.91 0.95
N MET A 221 -0.80 0.07 0.05
CA MET A 221 -1.25 -0.13 -1.32
C MET A 221 -0.33 -1.05 -2.13
N PHE A 222 0.99 -0.97 -1.92
CA PHE A 222 1.97 -1.84 -2.57
C PHE A 222 1.94 -3.29 -2.06
N ALA A 223 1.46 -3.52 -0.84
CA ALA A 223 1.49 -4.85 -0.21
C ALA A 223 0.42 -5.82 -0.71
N VAL A 224 -0.46 -5.38 -1.62
CA VAL A 224 -1.59 -6.13 -2.19
C VAL A 224 -1.25 -6.57 -3.61
#